data_AF-A0A8S3JAS4-F1
#
_entry.id   AF-A0A8S3JAS4-F1
#
_cell.length_a   1.000
_cell.length_b   1.000
_cell.length_c   1.000
_cell.angle_alpha   90.00
_cell.angle_beta   90.00
_cell.angle_gamma   90.00
#
_symmetry.space_group_name_H-M   'P 1'
#
loop_
_entity.id
_entity.type
_entity.pdbx_description
1 polymer ?
#
loop_
_entity_poly.entity_id
_entity_poly.type
_entity_poly.pdbx_seq_one_letter_code
_entity_poly.pdbx_strand_id
1 'polypeptide(L)'
;PPGDFDKELLLPIIETAKFKKLNAKRRSTRTRSQHSDRLNDQERRPSQVSKILFSQISTSSHDKQDEDPFQRSGFVFGGVYREMRRRYEHYKSDFFDAFSLNCLVSLIFMFIACLAPALTFGGIIADKTNNRLGVNEMLIASSVNGFLFGFVSGQPLLILGPTGPFLVFEEMVYD
;
A
#
# COMPACT_ATOMS: atom_id res chain seq x y z
N PRO A 1 16.75 19.81 73.09
CA PRO A 1 16.82 18.36 72.78
C PRO A 1 15.68 17.94 71.83
N PRO A 2 15.99 17.08 70.86
CA PRO A 2 15.96 17.40 69.43
C PRO A 2 14.56 17.89 69.01
N GLY A 3 14.40 19.08 68.45
CA GLY A 3 14.97 19.47 67.16
C GLY A 3 13.91 19.39 66.05
N ASP A 4 12.65 19.78 66.33
CA ASP A 4 11.57 19.82 65.32
C ASP A 4 11.76 20.95 64.28
N PHE A 5 12.68 21.88 64.52
CA PHE A 5 13.08 22.91 63.57
C PHE A 5 13.69 22.34 62.29
N ASP A 6 14.37 21.19 62.35
CA ASP A 6 14.98 20.58 61.17
C ASP A 6 13.92 20.04 60.19
N LYS A 7 12.75 19.61 60.68
CA LYS A 7 11.70 19.07 59.80
C LYS A 7 11.04 20.17 58.99
N GLU A 8 10.64 21.28 59.63
CA GLU A 8 10.00 22.40 58.92
C GLU A 8 10.94 23.13 57.95
N LEU A 9 12.22 23.31 58.30
CA LEU A 9 13.22 23.92 57.40
C LEU A 9 13.57 23.01 56.20
N LEU A 10 13.49 21.69 56.36
CA LEU A 10 13.79 20.74 55.29
C LEU A 10 12.60 20.43 54.37
N LEU A 11 11.36 20.70 54.78
CA LEU A 11 10.16 20.50 53.94
C LEU A 11 10.28 21.13 52.53
N PRO A 12 10.64 22.42 52.38
CA PRO A 12 10.77 23.02 51.05
C PRO A 12 11.95 22.46 50.25
N ILE A 13 13.04 22.06 50.90
CA ILE A 13 14.22 21.50 50.21
C ILE A 13 13.92 20.07 49.71
N ILE A 14 13.25 19.26 50.52
CA ILE A 14 12.85 17.89 50.17
C ILE A 14 11.77 17.92 49.08
N GLU A 15 10.83 18.85 49.14
CA GLU A 15 9.78 19.01 48.13
C GLU A 15 10.36 19.51 46.80
N THR A 16 11.25 20.52 46.82
CA THR A 16 11.93 20.98 45.61
C THR A 16 12.85 19.91 45.03
N ALA A 17 13.50 19.08 45.85
CA ALA A 17 14.29 17.93 45.39
C ALA A 17 13.41 16.83 44.76
N LYS A 18 12.23 16.54 45.33
CA LYS A 18 11.23 15.63 44.75
C LYS A 18 10.68 16.18 43.43
N PHE A 19 10.38 17.47 43.36
CA PHE A 19 9.89 18.12 42.14
C PHE A 19 10.95 18.14 41.04
N LYS A 20 12.23 18.38 41.40
CA LYS A 20 13.37 18.26 40.47
C LYS A 20 13.56 16.82 40.00
N LYS A 21 13.45 15.81 40.86
CA LYS A 21 13.51 14.38 40.48
C LYS A 21 12.32 13.97 39.59
N LEU A 22 11.11 14.44 39.88
CA LEU A 22 9.92 14.20 39.06
C LEU A 22 10.05 14.84 37.68
N ASN A 23 10.56 16.08 37.61
CA ASN A 23 10.82 16.78 36.34
C ASN A 23 12.00 16.17 35.57
N ALA A 24 13.04 15.69 36.24
CA ALA A 24 14.15 14.96 35.61
C ALA A 24 13.68 13.60 35.05
N LYS A 25 12.82 12.88 35.78
CA LYS A 25 12.20 11.64 35.31
C LYS A 25 11.28 11.89 34.10
N ARG A 26 10.47 12.96 34.14
CA ARG A 26 9.66 13.42 32.98
C ARG A 26 10.52 13.78 31.77
N ARG A 27 11.70 14.38 31.97
CA ARG A 27 12.65 14.69 30.88
C ARG A 27 13.28 13.42 30.28
N SER A 28 13.62 12.41 31.11
CA SER A 28 14.15 11.12 30.65
C SER A 28 13.12 10.29 29.86
N THR A 29 11.85 10.30 30.28
CA THR A 29 10.77 9.70 29.47
C THR A 29 10.51 10.45 28.17
N ARG A 30 10.71 11.78 28.16
CA ARG A 30 10.51 12.62 26.96
C ARG A 30 11.63 12.44 25.93
N THR A 31 12.89 12.25 26.35
CA THR A 31 13.99 11.92 25.43
C THR A 31 13.94 10.49 24.92
N ARG A 32 13.44 9.52 25.71
CA ARG A 32 13.21 8.14 25.25
C ARG A 32 12.06 8.04 24.24
N SER A 33 10.97 8.81 24.43
CA SER A 33 9.92 9.01 23.42
C SER A 33 10.46 9.68 22.16
N GLN A 34 11.28 10.73 22.30
CA GLN A 34 11.86 11.44 21.16
C GLN A 34 12.87 10.60 20.35
N HIS A 35 13.52 9.60 20.96
CA HIS A 35 14.41 8.67 20.26
C HIS A 35 13.64 7.53 19.56
N SER A 36 12.55 7.02 20.16
CA SER A 36 11.63 6.12 19.46
C SER A 36 10.90 6.83 18.30
N ASP A 37 10.62 8.13 18.43
CA ASP A 37 10.02 8.91 17.34
C ASP A 37 11.00 9.13 16.17
N ARG A 38 12.32 9.23 16.42
CA ARG A 38 13.34 9.34 15.35
C ARG A 38 13.59 8.04 14.59
N LEU A 39 13.43 6.87 15.23
CA LEU A 39 13.47 5.59 14.53
C LEU A 39 12.20 5.40 13.66
N ASN A 40 11.06 5.91 14.12
CA ASN A 40 9.85 6.02 13.29
C ASN A 40 9.97 7.07 12.17
N ASP A 41 10.80 8.11 12.31
CA ASP A 41 11.00 9.11 11.25
C ASP A 41 11.79 8.57 10.03
N GLN A 42 12.63 7.55 10.21
CA GLN A 42 13.26 6.83 9.10
C GLN A 42 12.20 6.04 8.30
N GLU A 43 11.18 5.51 8.98
CA GLU A 43 10.03 4.83 8.38
C GLU A 43 8.93 5.81 7.87
N ARG A 44 9.03 7.11 8.22
CA ARG A 44 8.13 8.20 7.74
C ARG A 44 8.58 8.90 6.46
N ARG A 45 9.56 8.37 5.73
CA ARG A 45 9.84 8.81 4.35
C ARG A 45 8.95 8.20 3.24
N PRO A 46 7.70 7.72 3.46
CA PRO A 46 6.72 7.62 2.37
C PRO A 46 5.67 8.74 2.42
N SER A 47 5.94 9.90 3.03
CA SER A 47 4.91 10.93 3.25
C SER A 47 4.94 12.15 2.32
N GLN A 48 5.91 12.27 1.40
CA GLN A 48 5.81 13.25 0.29
C GLN A 48 5.49 12.58 -1.04
N VAL A 49 6.10 11.43 -1.34
CA VAL A 49 5.77 10.66 -2.56
C VAL A 49 4.33 10.16 -2.52
N SER A 50 3.87 9.59 -1.40
CA SER A 50 2.46 9.16 -1.30
C SER A 50 1.47 10.32 -1.28
N LYS A 51 1.86 11.52 -0.82
CA LYS A 51 1.00 12.71 -0.87
C LYS A 51 0.93 13.30 -2.28
N ILE A 52 2.03 13.30 -3.02
CA ILE A 52 2.07 13.72 -4.43
C ILE A 52 1.30 12.70 -5.29
N LEU A 53 1.48 11.41 -5.04
CA LEU A 53 0.76 10.32 -5.71
C LEU A 53 -0.76 10.39 -5.43
N PHE A 54 -1.16 10.59 -4.17
CA PHE A 54 -2.56 10.72 -3.77
C PHE A 54 -3.20 12.04 -4.23
N SER A 55 -2.41 13.12 -4.28
CA SER A 55 -2.82 14.42 -4.84
C SER A 55 -3.09 14.30 -6.34
N GLN A 56 -2.25 13.61 -7.11
CA GLN A 56 -2.48 13.44 -8.55
C GLN A 56 -3.68 12.53 -8.85
N ILE A 57 -3.96 11.53 -8.00
CA ILE A 57 -5.18 10.71 -8.11
C ILE A 57 -6.44 11.56 -7.87
N SER A 58 -6.36 12.57 -7.00
CA SER A 58 -7.51 13.40 -6.61
C SER A 58 -7.88 14.49 -7.62
N THR A 59 -6.98 14.85 -8.55
CA THR A 59 -7.20 15.94 -9.52
C THR A 59 -7.86 15.50 -10.82
N SER A 60 -8.10 14.19 -11.04
CA SER A 60 -8.71 13.67 -12.27
C SER A 60 -10.24 13.45 -12.17
N SER A 61 -10.87 13.85 -11.07
CA SER A 61 -12.34 13.88 -10.97
C SER A 61 -12.89 15.19 -11.53
N HIS A 62 -12.88 15.31 -12.85
CA HIS A 62 -13.68 16.30 -13.58
C HIS A 62 -15.15 15.87 -13.52
N ASP A 63 -15.94 16.65 -12.77
CA ASP A 63 -17.36 16.98 -12.94
C ASP A 63 -18.19 16.05 -13.86
N LYS A 64 -19.06 15.22 -13.25
CA LYS A 64 -20.40 14.86 -13.76
C LYS A 64 -21.21 14.07 -12.71
N GLN A 65 -22.15 14.80 -12.12
CA GLN A 65 -23.46 14.40 -11.59
C GLN A 65 -23.53 13.36 -10.45
N ASP A 66 -24.37 13.71 -9.46
CA ASP A 66 -24.96 12.84 -8.43
C ASP A 66 -25.73 11.67 -9.06
N GLU A 67 -25.04 10.75 -9.71
CA GLU A 67 -25.61 9.51 -10.21
C GLU A 67 -25.55 8.49 -9.09
N ASP A 68 -26.71 8.15 -8.55
CA ASP A 68 -26.87 7.20 -7.46
C ASP A 68 -26.17 5.87 -7.82
N PRO A 69 -25.14 5.44 -7.05
CA PRO A 69 -24.39 4.22 -7.35
C PRO A 69 -25.29 2.97 -7.39
N PHE A 70 -26.48 3.04 -6.79
CA PHE A 70 -27.45 1.96 -6.73
C PHE A 70 -28.57 2.04 -7.77
N GLN A 71 -28.57 3.02 -8.68
CA GLN A 71 -29.56 3.07 -9.74
C GLN A 71 -29.54 1.78 -10.57
N ARG A 72 -30.66 1.05 -10.53
CA ARG A 72 -30.84 -0.20 -11.28
C ARG A 72 -30.84 0.11 -12.76
N SER A 73 -29.89 -0.48 -13.47
CA SER A 73 -29.70 -0.25 -14.90
C SER A 73 -30.81 -0.81 -15.81
N GLY A 74 -31.76 -1.60 -15.30
CA GLY A 74 -32.90 -2.12 -16.06
C GLY A 74 -32.58 -3.22 -17.10
N PHE A 75 -31.30 -3.48 -17.39
CA PHE A 75 -30.84 -4.54 -18.29
C PHE A 75 -29.74 -5.41 -17.64
N VAL A 76 -29.63 -6.67 -18.08
CA VAL A 76 -28.53 -7.56 -17.67
C VAL A 76 -27.18 -6.93 -18.04
N PHE A 77 -26.24 -6.89 -17.09
CA PHE A 77 -24.92 -6.24 -17.21
C PHE A 77 -24.89 -4.70 -17.30
N GLY A 78 -25.99 -4.02 -17.00
CA GLY A 78 -26.00 -2.57 -17.20
C GLY A 78 -25.18 -1.72 -16.23
N GLY A 79 -24.93 -2.23 -15.03
CA GLY A 79 -23.92 -1.65 -14.14
C GLY A 79 -22.50 -1.71 -14.75
N VAL A 80 -22.16 -2.83 -15.40
CA VAL A 80 -20.83 -3.03 -16.02
C VAL A 80 -20.65 -2.12 -17.23
N TYR A 81 -21.67 -2.01 -18.10
CA TYR A 81 -21.63 -1.10 -19.25
C TYR A 81 -21.49 0.36 -18.81
N ARG A 82 -22.20 0.78 -17.75
CA ARG A 82 -22.10 2.13 -17.19
C ARG A 82 -20.69 2.43 -16.68
N GLU A 83 -20.07 1.49 -15.97
CA GLU A 83 -18.70 1.66 -15.46
C GLU A 83 -17.67 1.70 -16.61
N MET A 84 -17.77 0.80 -17.59
CA MET A 84 -16.87 0.81 -18.76
C MET A 84 -16.98 2.09 -19.57
N ARG A 85 -18.20 2.58 -19.81
CA ARG A 85 -18.43 3.82 -20.58
C ARG A 85 -17.77 5.02 -19.91
N ARG A 86 -17.92 5.14 -18.58
CA ARG A 86 -17.29 6.23 -17.81
C ARG A 86 -15.77 6.16 -17.85
N ARG A 87 -15.19 4.96 -17.75
CA ARG A 87 -13.74 4.78 -17.79
C ARG A 87 -13.14 5.04 -19.17
N TYR A 88 -13.84 4.68 -20.24
CA TYR A 88 -13.33 4.79 -21.61
C TYR A 88 -13.05 6.24 -22.05
N GLU A 89 -13.80 7.22 -21.51
CA GLU A 89 -13.57 8.64 -21.80
C GLU A 89 -12.18 9.12 -21.37
N HIS A 90 -11.62 8.53 -20.29
CA HIS A 90 -10.34 8.89 -19.69
C HIS A 90 -9.16 8.13 -20.31
N TYR A 91 -9.41 7.06 -21.07
CA TYR A 91 -8.36 6.18 -21.57
C TYR A 91 -7.39 6.90 -22.54
N LYS A 92 -7.91 7.86 -23.33
CA LYS A 92 -7.09 8.66 -24.25
C LYS A 92 -6.14 9.60 -23.51
N SER A 93 -6.59 10.22 -22.41
CA SER A 93 -5.75 11.11 -21.61
C SER A 93 -4.68 10.33 -20.82
N ASP A 94 -5.02 9.13 -20.33
CA ASP A 94 -4.10 8.29 -19.54
C ASP A 94 -2.82 7.93 -20.34
N PHE A 95 -2.90 7.74 -21.66
CA PHE A 95 -1.72 7.46 -22.50
C PHE A 95 -0.73 8.62 -22.60
N PHE A 96 -1.23 9.86 -22.68
CA PHE A 96 -0.37 11.03 -22.75
C PHE A 96 0.21 11.40 -21.38
N ASP A 97 -0.54 11.18 -20.31
CA ASP A 97 -0.09 11.41 -18.93
C ASP A 97 0.97 10.38 -18.48
N ALA A 98 0.92 9.16 -19.02
CA ALA A 98 1.91 8.11 -18.74
C ALA A 98 3.34 8.44 -19.22
N PHE A 99 3.53 9.46 -20.08
CA PHE A 99 4.84 9.80 -20.66
C PHE A 99 5.72 10.67 -19.72
N SER A 100 5.76 10.34 -18.43
CA SER A 100 6.59 11.00 -17.43
C SER A 100 7.70 10.07 -16.91
N LEU A 101 8.88 10.62 -16.60
CA LEU A 101 10.01 9.82 -16.08
C LEU A 101 9.67 9.11 -14.76
N ASN A 102 8.82 9.73 -13.92
CA ASN A 102 8.35 9.12 -12.68
C ASN A 102 7.51 7.86 -12.97
N CYS A 103 6.68 7.87 -14.02
CA CYS A 103 5.93 6.70 -14.45
C CYS A 103 6.87 5.56 -14.90
N LEU A 104 7.95 5.88 -15.61
CA LEU A 104 8.95 4.89 -16.03
C LEU A 104 9.63 4.21 -14.83
N VAL A 105 9.98 4.97 -13.80
CA VAL A 105 10.55 4.43 -12.55
C VAL A 105 9.57 3.48 -11.86
N SER A 106 8.29 3.89 -11.77
CA SER A 106 7.23 3.05 -11.22
C SER A 106 7.03 1.77 -12.04
N LEU A 107 7.14 1.84 -13.37
CA LEU A 107 7.01 0.68 -14.26
C LEU A 107 8.13 -0.34 -14.02
N ILE A 108 9.39 0.10 -13.92
CA ILE A 108 10.52 -0.78 -13.63
C ILE A 108 10.38 -1.42 -12.24
N PHE A 109 10.02 -0.62 -11.23
CA PHE A 109 9.78 -1.13 -9.87
C PHE A 109 8.67 -2.19 -9.84
N MET A 110 7.55 -1.90 -10.50
CA MET A 110 6.40 -2.79 -10.55
C MET A 110 6.70 -4.06 -11.34
N PHE A 111 7.50 -3.97 -12.40
CA PHE A 111 7.96 -5.15 -13.15
C PHE A 111 8.71 -6.12 -12.24
N ILE A 112 9.68 -5.66 -11.44
CA ILE A 112 10.42 -6.52 -10.51
C ILE A 112 9.49 -7.09 -9.43
N ALA A 113 8.57 -6.26 -8.91
CA ALA A 113 7.62 -6.68 -7.89
C ALA A 113 6.67 -7.79 -8.37
N CYS A 114 6.30 -7.80 -9.65
CA CYS A 114 5.43 -8.82 -10.24
C CYS A 114 6.22 -10.02 -10.79
N LEU A 115 7.46 -9.81 -11.23
CA LEU A 115 8.30 -10.86 -11.78
C LEU A 115 8.73 -11.86 -10.70
N ALA A 116 9.10 -11.39 -9.51
CA ALA A 116 9.50 -12.26 -8.40
C ALA A 116 8.42 -13.30 -8.03
N PRO A 117 7.16 -12.93 -7.73
CA PRO A 117 6.12 -13.90 -7.41
C PRO A 117 5.77 -14.82 -8.59
N ALA A 118 5.81 -14.31 -9.83
CA ALA A 118 5.56 -15.14 -11.01
C ALA A 118 6.64 -16.22 -11.18
N LEU A 119 7.92 -15.87 -10.97
CA LEU A 119 9.03 -16.82 -11.00
C LEU A 119 8.94 -17.84 -9.87
N THR A 120 8.66 -17.40 -8.64
CA THR A 120 8.58 -18.32 -7.49
C THR A 120 7.41 -19.29 -7.63
N PHE A 121 6.22 -18.81 -7.99
CA PHE A 121 5.05 -19.68 -8.14
C PHE A 121 5.17 -20.57 -9.38
N GLY A 122 5.74 -20.07 -10.47
CA GLY A 122 6.03 -20.88 -11.65
C GLY A 122 7.00 -22.03 -11.37
N GLY A 123 8.02 -21.80 -10.52
CA GLY A 123 8.97 -22.84 -10.13
C GLY A 123 8.33 -23.92 -9.24
N ILE A 124 7.56 -23.50 -8.23
CA ILE A 124 6.88 -24.44 -7.32
C ILE A 124 5.87 -25.31 -8.10
N ILE A 125 5.11 -24.71 -9.03
CA ILE A 125 4.16 -25.46 -9.86
C ILE A 125 4.88 -26.40 -10.83
N ALA A 126 6.04 -26.01 -11.36
CA ALA A 126 6.83 -26.88 -12.23
C ALA A 126 7.25 -28.18 -11.51
N ASP A 127 7.72 -28.05 -10.26
CA ASP A 127 8.13 -29.18 -9.43
C ASP A 127 6.94 -30.10 -9.09
N LYS A 128 5.74 -29.52 -8.88
CA LYS A 128 4.52 -30.27 -8.53
C LYS A 128 3.85 -30.94 -9.74
N THR A 129 3.98 -30.37 -10.93
CA THR A 129 3.26 -30.83 -12.14
C THR A 129 4.12 -31.64 -13.11
N ASN A 130 5.26 -32.17 -12.67
CA ASN A 130 6.27 -32.83 -13.51
C ASN A 130 6.64 -31.99 -14.75
N ASN A 131 6.90 -30.69 -14.57
CA ASN A 131 7.24 -29.74 -15.63
C ASN A 131 6.19 -29.61 -16.76
N ARG A 132 4.92 -29.91 -16.51
CA ARG A 132 3.84 -29.60 -17.48
C ARG A 132 3.43 -28.14 -17.46
N LEU A 133 3.48 -27.51 -16.28
CA LEU A 133 3.19 -26.10 -16.11
C LEU A 133 4.39 -25.45 -15.44
N GLY A 134 5.20 -24.73 -16.22
CA GLY A 134 6.47 -24.18 -15.78
C GLY A 134 6.47 -22.67 -15.61
N VAL A 135 7.69 -22.15 -15.42
CA VAL A 135 7.94 -20.71 -15.27
C VAL A 135 7.61 -19.95 -16.56
N ASN A 136 7.94 -20.53 -17.72
CA ASN A 136 7.73 -19.86 -19.01
C ASN A 136 6.24 -19.69 -19.32
N GLU A 137 5.45 -20.73 -19.06
CA GLU A 137 4.00 -20.76 -19.22
C GLU A 137 3.34 -19.74 -18.30
N MET A 138 3.78 -19.70 -17.03
CA MET A 138 3.33 -18.71 -16.05
C MET A 138 3.62 -17.27 -16.50
N LEU A 139 4.81 -17.01 -17.05
CA LEU A 139 5.20 -15.67 -17.52
C LEU A 139 4.40 -15.24 -18.75
N ILE A 140 4.17 -16.14 -19.70
CA ILE A 140 3.38 -15.86 -20.89
C ILE A 140 1.92 -15.61 -20.50
N ALA A 141 1.34 -16.47 -19.66
CA ALA A 141 -0.03 -16.33 -19.17
C ALA A 141 -0.24 -15.01 -18.42
N SER A 142 0.68 -14.67 -17.51
CA SER A 142 0.64 -13.40 -16.74
C SER A 142 0.74 -12.18 -17.65
N SER A 143 1.58 -12.25 -18.68
CA SER A 143 1.80 -11.14 -19.64
C SER A 143 0.57 -10.91 -20.53
N VAL A 144 -0.01 -11.98 -21.09
CA VAL A 144 -1.22 -11.88 -21.93
C VAL A 144 -2.40 -11.39 -21.12
N ASN A 145 -2.59 -11.93 -19.91
CA ASN A 145 -3.67 -11.53 -19.01
C ASN A 145 -3.51 -10.08 -18.55
N GLY A 146 -2.29 -9.65 -18.17
CA GLY A 146 -2.01 -8.26 -17.79
C GLY A 146 -2.28 -7.27 -18.92
N PHE A 147 -1.88 -7.61 -20.16
CA PHE A 147 -2.18 -6.80 -21.34
C PHE A 147 -3.68 -6.69 -21.57
N LEU A 148 -4.39 -7.82 -21.63
CA LEU A 148 -5.82 -7.84 -21.90
C LEU A 148 -6.62 -7.10 -20.81
N PHE A 149 -6.26 -7.31 -19.54
CA PHE A 149 -6.88 -6.63 -18.42
C PHE A 149 -6.61 -5.13 -18.43
N GLY A 150 -5.41 -4.69 -18.81
CA GLY A 150 -5.10 -3.27 -18.95
C GLY A 150 -6.06 -2.52 -19.88
N PHE A 151 -6.43 -3.14 -21.01
CA PHE A 151 -7.34 -2.54 -22.01
C PHE A 151 -8.82 -2.63 -21.65
N VAL A 152 -9.25 -3.72 -20.99
CA VAL A 152 -10.67 -4.01 -20.79
C VAL A 152 -11.15 -3.66 -19.36
N SER A 153 -10.24 -3.44 -18.41
CA SER A 153 -10.62 -3.20 -17.01
C SER A 153 -11.19 -1.80 -16.76
N GLY A 154 -12.13 -1.72 -15.81
CA GLY A 154 -12.58 -0.46 -15.22
C GLY A 154 -11.54 0.17 -14.28
N GLN A 155 -10.53 -0.59 -13.85
CA GLN A 155 -9.47 -0.17 -12.95
C GLN A 155 -8.10 -0.67 -13.45
N PRO A 156 -7.44 0.05 -14.36
CA PRO A 156 -6.17 -0.37 -14.96
C PRO A 156 -4.98 -0.35 -13.97
N LEU A 157 -5.16 0.23 -12.77
CA LEU A 157 -4.14 0.24 -11.72
C LEU A 157 -4.07 -1.10 -10.95
N LEU A 158 -5.00 -2.04 -11.20
CA LEU A 158 -5.02 -3.33 -10.54
C LEU A 158 -3.99 -4.28 -11.16
N ILE A 159 -3.20 -4.91 -10.30
CA ILE A 159 -2.13 -5.86 -10.67
C ILE A 159 -2.68 -7.28 -10.57
N LEU A 160 -2.56 -8.03 -11.65
CA LEU A 160 -2.90 -9.44 -11.70
C LEU A 160 -1.65 -10.29 -11.50
N GLY A 161 -1.75 -11.32 -10.66
CA GLY A 161 -0.65 -12.24 -10.43
C GLY A 161 -1.12 -13.55 -9.78
N PRO A 162 -0.29 -14.60 -9.87
CA PRO A 162 -0.55 -15.87 -9.20
C PRO A 162 -0.59 -15.70 -7.68
N THR A 163 -1.46 -16.48 -7.03
CA THR A 163 -1.66 -16.45 -5.58
C THR A 163 -1.58 -17.86 -5.00
N GLY A 164 -1.34 -17.97 -3.68
CA GLY A 164 -1.22 -19.27 -3.00
C GLY A 164 -2.40 -20.24 -3.24
N PRO A 165 -3.67 -19.79 -3.19
CA PRO A 165 -4.81 -20.66 -3.48
C PRO A 165 -4.83 -21.20 -4.91
N PHE A 166 -4.38 -20.40 -5.89
CA PHE A 166 -4.26 -20.85 -7.28
C PHE A 166 -3.25 -22.00 -7.40
N LEU A 167 -2.13 -21.91 -6.69
CA LEU A 167 -1.10 -22.96 -6.70
C LEU A 167 -1.61 -24.28 -6.11
N VAL A 168 -2.31 -24.21 -4.97
CA VAL A 168 -2.91 -25.40 -4.35
C VAL A 168 -3.97 -26.03 -5.26
N PHE A 169 -4.75 -25.19 -5.96
CA PHE A 169 -5.73 -25.67 -6.92
C PHE A 169 -5.09 -26.39 -8.12
N GLU A 170 -4.03 -25.84 -8.70
CA GLU A 170 -3.30 -26.49 -9.80
C GLU A 170 -2.69 -27.84 -9.39
N GLU A 171 -2.16 -27.94 -8.17
CA GLU A 171 -1.67 -29.21 -7.61
C GLU A 171 -2.82 -30.23 -7.47
N MET A 172 -3.97 -29.82 -6.94
CA MET A 172 -5.16 -30.68 -6.80
C MET A 172 -5.76 -31.14 -8.13
N VAL A 173 -5.63 -30.35 -9.20
CA VAL A 173 -6.13 -30.71 -10.54
C VAL A 173 -5.17 -31.65 -11.26
N TYR A 174 -3.88 -31.58 -10.92
CA TYR A 174 -2.87 -32.45 -11.50
C TYR A 174 -2.89 -33.87 -10.93
N ASP A 175 -3.15 -34.00 -9.63
CA ASP A 175 -3.33 -35.28 -8.91
C ASP A 175 -4.59 -36.05 -9.37
#